data_AF-A0A2K3QNK0-F1
#
_entry.id   AF-A0A2K3QNK0-F1
#
_cell.length_a   1.000
_cell.length_b   1.000
_cell.length_c   1.000
_cell.angle_alpha   90.00
_cell.angle_beta   90.00
_cell.angle_gamma   90.00
#
_symmetry.space_group_name_H-M   'P 1'
#
loop_
_entity.id
_entity.type
_entity.pdbx_description
1 polymer ?
#
loop_
_entity_poly.entity_id
_entity_poly.type
_entity_poly.pdbx_seq_one_letter_code
_entity_poly.pdbx_strand_id
1 'polypeptide(L)'
;MVLYPMLPIREILASPGAKGPVEGVAPTQHVHPASKEGGENTIVVSTEAVENQNITGYVERVKERALDRGLDWLVRASGSEPVFLFIVVGLLVWAFLGIPYGTVTDWAVLISDIQAIVSYIFDSFLMRQQLNAYEASLRVCASLRSRNISNRRMLRLVLGSGQYQRASSPDFEVPAHTQFAAKLPTENWVGRITNFASHFMGHIVTVGLYWACILIWLGFGHYCDWSDTWQLYINSATSALMVLIFAFLANIRERHNLYIKKCVQCLFEVDSAIELKLRIMTGDDIPNEPVVIPAPMMSRIQRAIFYYADLVGTLTGIAILIIVMVVWVAIGPAMHFNANWWLLIGTYAGLVGLNDGFVLRNVQSKFNEYEDDAFEQANLSDKAIFEDISIPDPAKEHVQDKTLSYRLSMAMGVICAHEITVILGVVLIIGLLVGASAMQWTITGQLLCNIPPSIIESFFMMILITGHNLAESRKRVDLHNMYLRRLKLLTYVDGLEPSEKAPRRDQPDETAL
;
A
#
# COMPACT_ATOMS: atom_id res chain seq x y z
N MET A 1 -21.30 -30.97 11.40
CA MET A 1 -20.60 -30.33 12.53
C MET A 1 -19.19 -30.89 12.55
N VAL A 2 -18.29 -30.30 11.76
CA VAL A 2 -16.91 -30.79 11.58
C VAL A 2 -16.05 -30.10 12.63
N LEU A 3 -15.46 -30.88 13.54
CA LEU A 3 -14.50 -30.39 14.52
C LEU A 3 -13.25 -29.87 13.78
N TYR A 4 -12.95 -28.58 13.94
CA TYR A 4 -11.63 -28.04 13.63
C TYR A 4 -10.62 -28.66 14.62
N PRO A 5 -9.50 -29.24 14.15
CA PRO A 5 -8.42 -29.62 15.06
C PRO A 5 -7.83 -28.35 15.68
N MET A 6 -7.84 -28.27 17.01
CA MET A 6 -7.13 -27.20 17.72
C MET A 6 -5.63 -27.32 17.40
N LEU A 7 -5.08 -26.32 16.72
CA LEU A 7 -3.65 -26.20 16.47
C LEU A 7 -2.88 -26.17 17.81
N PRO A 8 -1.74 -26.87 17.92
CA PRO A 8 -0.95 -26.91 19.13
C PRO A 8 -0.50 -25.50 19.55
N ILE A 9 -0.50 -25.22 20.86
CA ILE A 9 -0.13 -23.93 21.48
C ILE A 9 1.23 -23.39 20.97
N ARG A 10 2.15 -24.29 20.61
CA ARG A 10 3.45 -23.94 20.03
C ARG A 10 3.34 -23.30 18.64
N GLU A 11 2.38 -23.71 17.81
CA GLU A 11 2.08 -23.08 16.51
C GLU A 11 1.31 -21.77 16.68
N ILE A 12 0.47 -21.66 17.71
CA ILE A 12 -0.21 -20.40 18.09
C ILE A 12 0.79 -19.36 18.65
N LEU A 13 1.83 -19.80 19.36
CA LEU A 13 2.94 -18.94 19.81
C LEU A 13 4.00 -18.70 18.72
N ALA A 14 4.08 -19.59 17.71
CA ALA A 14 4.98 -19.47 16.58
C ALA A 14 4.35 -18.82 15.33
N SER A 15 3.06 -18.49 15.34
CA SER A 15 2.37 -17.76 14.28
C SER A 15 2.52 -16.23 14.33
N PRO A 16 2.68 -15.55 15.49
CA PRO A 16 2.64 -14.09 15.48
C PRO A 16 3.92 -13.49 14.87
N GLY A 17 3.72 -12.51 13.97
CA GLY A 17 4.78 -11.84 13.21
C GLY A 17 5.34 -12.64 12.02
N ALA A 18 4.89 -13.87 11.79
CA ALA A 18 5.23 -14.64 10.60
C ALA A 18 4.31 -14.23 9.44
N LYS A 19 4.86 -13.67 8.36
CA LYS A 19 4.09 -13.46 7.13
C LYS A 19 3.91 -14.81 6.44
N GLY A 20 2.65 -15.20 6.21
CA GLY A 20 2.32 -16.43 5.51
C GLY A 20 2.53 -16.33 4.00
N PRO A 21 2.55 -17.46 3.27
CA PRO A 21 2.52 -17.44 1.82
C PRO A 21 1.23 -16.80 1.31
N VAL A 22 1.31 -16.07 0.20
CA VAL A 22 0.15 -15.43 -0.44
C VAL A 22 -0.17 -16.18 -1.72
N GLU A 23 -1.37 -16.75 -1.76
CA GLU A 23 -1.90 -17.44 -2.93
C GLU A 23 -2.82 -16.50 -3.74
N GLY A 24 -2.72 -16.58 -5.06
CA GLY A 24 -3.61 -15.92 -5.99
C GLY A 24 -3.87 -16.77 -7.23
N VAL A 25 -5.10 -16.70 -7.73
CA VAL A 25 -5.54 -17.37 -8.96
C VAL A 25 -6.36 -16.38 -9.76
N ALA A 26 -6.08 -16.28 -11.07
CA ALA A 26 -6.85 -15.42 -11.94
C ALA A 26 -8.18 -16.09 -12.33
N PRO A 27 -9.33 -15.39 -12.33
CA PRO A 27 -10.61 -15.95 -12.76
C PRO A 27 -10.51 -16.59 -14.15
N THR A 28 -11.00 -17.82 -14.31
CA THR A 28 -10.93 -18.51 -15.60
C THR A 28 -11.97 -17.92 -16.56
N GLN A 29 -11.57 -17.68 -17.82
CA GLN A 29 -12.53 -17.31 -18.86
C GLN A 29 -13.16 -18.58 -19.46
N HIS A 30 -14.47 -18.58 -19.64
CA HIS A 30 -15.23 -19.68 -20.22
C HIS A 30 -15.70 -19.31 -21.64
N VAL A 31 -15.59 -20.27 -22.56
CA VAL A 31 -16.13 -20.15 -23.92
C VAL A 31 -17.56 -20.69 -23.89
N HIS A 32 -18.56 -19.83 -24.00
CA HIS A 32 -19.94 -20.29 -24.17
C HIS A 32 -20.11 -20.85 -25.59
N PRO A 33 -20.60 -22.10 -25.76
CA PRO A 33 -21.03 -22.55 -27.07
C PRO A 33 -22.19 -21.66 -27.50
N ALA A 34 -22.14 -21.13 -28.72
CA ALA A 34 -23.24 -20.36 -29.30
C ALA A 34 -24.54 -21.17 -29.16
N SER A 35 -25.43 -20.70 -28.29
CA SER A 35 -26.73 -21.34 -28.07
C SER A 35 -27.49 -21.36 -29.39
N LYS A 36 -27.76 -22.58 -29.89
CA LYS A 36 -28.77 -22.79 -30.92
C LYS A 36 -30.06 -22.13 -30.45
N GLU A 37 -30.62 -21.25 -31.28
CA GLU A 37 -31.96 -20.71 -31.09
C GLU A 37 -32.97 -21.86 -30.92
N GLY A 38 -33.85 -21.72 -29.93
CA GLY A 38 -35.14 -22.43 -29.86
C GLY A 38 -35.40 -23.19 -28.57
N GLY A 39 -36.29 -22.66 -27.72
CA GLY A 39 -37.02 -23.45 -26.71
C GLY A 39 -37.36 -22.70 -25.43
N GLU A 40 -38.67 -22.53 -25.19
CA GLU A 40 -39.31 -21.74 -24.13
C GLU A 40 -38.93 -22.03 -22.66
N ASN A 41 -38.89 -20.92 -21.89
CA ASN A 41 -39.36 -20.73 -20.52
C ASN A 41 -39.19 -21.85 -19.49
N THR A 42 -38.17 -21.72 -18.63
CA THR A 42 -38.36 -21.90 -17.17
C THR A 42 -37.31 -21.09 -16.41
N ILE A 43 -37.71 -20.01 -15.73
CA ILE A 43 -36.86 -19.27 -14.81
C ILE A 43 -36.80 -20.06 -13.50
N VAL A 44 -35.77 -20.89 -13.37
CA VAL A 44 -35.26 -21.35 -12.08
C VAL A 44 -33.88 -20.71 -11.95
N VAL A 45 -33.77 -19.68 -11.11
CA VAL A 45 -32.48 -19.10 -10.73
C VAL A 45 -31.80 -20.08 -9.78
N SER A 46 -31.13 -21.08 -10.35
CA SER A 46 -30.19 -21.95 -9.66
C SER A 46 -28.86 -21.21 -9.49
N THR A 47 -28.25 -21.40 -8.32
CA THR A 47 -27.02 -20.75 -7.82
C THR A 47 -25.78 -21.01 -8.70
N GLU A 48 -25.87 -21.94 -9.66
CA GLU A 48 -24.84 -22.29 -10.65
C GLU A 48 -24.69 -21.26 -11.78
N ALA A 49 -25.70 -20.42 -12.03
CA ALA A 49 -25.63 -19.41 -13.09
C ALA A 49 -24.61 -18.28 -12.82
N VAL A 50 -24.19 -18.11 -11.56
CA VAL A 50 -23.18 -17.10 -11.16
C VAL A 50 -21.75 -17.61 -11.38
N GLU A 51 -21.52 -18.93 -11.40
CA GLU A 51 -20.18 -19.51 -11.66
C GLU A 51 -19.77 -19.44 -13.13
N ASN A 52 -20.73 -19.28 -14.05
CA ASN A 52 -20.47 -19.29 -15.50
C ASN A 52 -20.35 -17.90 -16.15
N GLN A 53 -20.27 -16.82 -15.36
CA GLN A 53 -20.15 -15.47 -15.92
C GLN A 53 -18.68 -15.04 -16.01
N ASN A 54 -18.21 -14.70 -17.22
CA ASN A 54 -16.84 -14.25 -17.44
C ASN A 54 -16.53 -12.97 -16.64
N ILE A 55 -15.57 -13.09 -15.72
CA ILE A 55 -15.07 -11.97 -14.92
C ILE A 55 -13.85 -11.38 -15.62
N THR A 56 -13.98 -10.17 -16.16
CA THR A 56 -12.92 -9.50 -16.91
C THR A 56 -12.00 -8.64 -16.05
N GLY A 57 -12.48 -8.19 -14.89
CA GLY A 57 -11.76 -7.28 -13.99
C GLY A 57 -10.94 -7.95 -12.89
N TYR A 58 -10.21 -7.13 -12.15
CA TYR A 58 -9.58 -7.57 -10.90
C TYR A 58 -10.63 -7.70 -9.80
N VAL A 59 -10.68 -8.88 -9.17
CA VAL A 59 -11.59 -9.15 -8.04
C VAL A 59 -10.81 -9.08 -6.74
N GLU A 60 -11.07 -8.04 -5.94
CA GLU A 60 -10.49 -7.92 -4.62
C GLU A 60 -11.12 -8.95 -3.67
N ARG A 61 -10.28 -9.76 -2.99
CA ARG A 61 -10.77 -10.72 -2.00
C ARG A 61 -11.39 -9.99 -0.81
N VAL A 62 -12.67 -10.26 -0.56
CA VAL A 62 -13.37 -9.68 0.59
C VAL A 62 -12.95 -10.40 1.87
N LYS A 63 -12.57 -9.63 2.91
CA LYS A 63 -12.29 -10.18 4.24
C LYS A 63 -13.55 -10.80 4.84
N GLU A 64 -13.43 -11.97 5.46
CA GLU A 64 -14.56 -12.72 6.03
C GLU A 64 -15.23 -11.99 7.20
N ARG A 65 -14.45 -11.31 8.04
CA ARG A 65 -14.94 -10.66 9.27
C ARG A 65 -15.51 -9.28 8.98
N ALA A 66 -16.75 -9.04 9.41
CA ALA A 66 -17.42 -7.75 9.24
C ALA A 66 -16.70 -6.59 9.93
N LEU A 67 -16.15 -6.83 11.13
CA LEU A 67 -15.38 -5.81 11.87
C LEU A 67 -14.12 -5.39 11.10
N ASP A 68 -13.42 -6.32 10.46
CA ASP A 68 -12.25 -6.00 9.66
C ASP A 68 -12.60 -5.17 8.43
N ARG A 69 -13.76 -5.43 7.81
CA ARG A 69 -14.29 -4.61 6.70
C ARG A 69 -14.68 -3.21 7.16
N GLY A 70 -15.37 -3.09 8.30
CA GLY A 70 -15.75 -1.80 8.87
C GLY A 70 -14.53 -0.95 9.22
N LEU A 71 -13.48 -1.58 9.75
CA LEU A 71 -12.23 -0.91 10.05
C LEU A 71 -11.48 -0.50 8.78
N ASP A 72 -11.41 -1.37 7.76
CA ASP A 72 -10.81 -0.99 6.47
C ASP A 72 -11.56 0.17 5.82
N TRP A 73 -12.88 0.24 5.98
CA TRP A 73 -13.67 1.40 5.54
C TRP A 73 -13.29 2.67 6.29
N LEU A 74 -13.14 2.61 7.62
CA LEU A 74 -12.74 3.76 8.43
C LEU A 74 -11.35 4.27 8.04
N VAL A 75 -10.42 3.35 7.78
CA VAL A 75 -9.06 3.67 7.33
C VAL A 75 -9.02 4.29 5.92
N ARG A 76 -9.91 3.86 5.01
CA ARG A 76 -10.09 4.51 3.71
C ARG A 76 -10.72 5.89 3.86
N ALA A 77 -11.71 6.02 4.75
CA ALA A 77 -12.36 7.29 5.05
C ALA A 77 -11.39 8.31 5.64
N SER A 78 -10.48 7.91 6.55
CA SER A 78 -9.48 8.80 7.14
C SER A 78 -8.46 9.31 6.12
N GLY A 79 -8.17 8.54 5.07
CA GLY A 79 -7.33 8.96 3.93
C GLY A 79 -8.08 9.74 2.84
N SER A 80 -9.38 10.00 2.99
CA SER A 80 -10.15 10.69 1.96
C SER A 80 -9.81 12.19 1.86
N GLU A 81 -9.96 12.76 0.67
CA GLU A 81 -9.72 14.20 0.43
C GLU A 81 -10.56 15.12 1.34
N PRO A 82 -11.86 14.86 1.60
CA PRO A 82 -12.64 15.69 2.52
C PRO A 82 -12.11 15.68 3.95
N VAL A 83 -11.65 14.54 4.47
CA VAL A 83 -11.09 14.44 5.82
C VAL A 83 -9.76 15.18 5.90
N PHE A 84 -8.91 15.06 4.88
CA PHE A 84 -7.67 15.83 4.81
C PHE A 84 -7.93 17.35 4.84
N LEU A 85 -8.87 17.83 4.01
CA LEU A 85 -9.23 19.26 3.99
C LEU A 85 -9.82 19.72 5.32
N PHE A 86 -10.65 18.89 5.97
CA PHE A 86 -11.18 19.18 7.30
C PHE A 86 -10.06 19.35 8.33
N ILE A 87 -9.05 18.48 8.33
CA ILE A 87 -7.89 18.58 9.23
C ILE A 87 -7.09 19.86 8.93
N VAL A 88 -6.84 20.18 7.67
CA VAL A 88 -6.14 21.42 7.28
C VAL A 88 -6.91 22.66 7.76
N VAL A 89 -8.22 22.70 7.58
CA VAL A 89 -9.06 23.80 8.10
C VAL A 89 -8.98 23.86 9.62
N GLY A 90 -9.02 22.73 10.32
CA GLY A 90 -8.86 22.68 11.78
C GLY A 90 -7.51 23.25 12.24
N LEU A 91 -6.42 22.90 11.56
CA LEU A 91 -5.09 23.44 11.84
C LEU A 91 -4.98 24.93 11.55
N LEU A 92 -5.61 25.42 10.48
CA LEU A 92 -5.66 26.85 10.18
C LEU A 92 -6.46 27.62 11.22
N VAL A 93 -7.63 27.11 11.62
CA VAL A 93 -8.44 27.69 12.69
C VAL A 93 -7.64 27.78 13.98
N TRP A 94 -6.92 26.70 14.33
CA TRP A 94 -6.03 26.71 15.47
C TRP A 94 -4.91 27.76 15.32
N ALA A 95 -4.22 27.83 14.18
CA ALA A 95 -3.16 28.79 13.96
C ALA A 95 -3.65 30.25 14.08
N PHE A 96 -4.83 30.56 13.52
CA PHE A 96 -5.42 31.90 13.59
C PHE A 96 -5.93 32.26 14.99
N LEU A 97 -6.53 31.31 15.71
CA LEU A 97 -6.92 31.51 17.12
C LEU A 97 -5.70 31.61 18.05
N GLY A 98 -4.56 31.03 17.67
CA GLY A 98 -3.30 31.20 18.40
C GLY A 98 -2.75 32.62 18.40
N ILE A 99 -3.17 33.50 17.47
CA ILE A 99 -2.74 34.90 17.43
C ILE A 99 -3.25 35.66 18.68
N PRO A 100 -4.56 35.66 19.01
CA PRO A 100 -5.06 36.29 20.24
C PRO A 100 -4.85 35.45 21.51
N TYR A 101 -4.86 34.11 21.43
CA TYR A 101 -4.86 33.23 22.61
C TYR A 101 -3.51 32.57 22.92
N GLY A 102 -2.47 32.81 22.12
CA GLY A 102 -1.18 32.13 22.26
C GLY A 102 -0.40 32.42 23.56
N THR A 103 -0.80 33.45 24.30
CA THR A 103 -0.23 33.75 25.64
C THR A 103 -0.85 32.93 26.76
N VAL A 104 -1.97 32.24 26.50
CA VAL A 104 -2.62 31.34 27.46
C VAL A 104 -1.98 29.97 27.37
N THR A 105 -1.38 29.50 28.46
CA THR A 105 -0.66 28.21 28.49
C THR A 105 -1.56 27.04 28.07
N ASP A 106 -2.83 27.07 28.45
CA ASP A 106 -3.82 26.04 28.09
C ASP A 106 -4.05 25.95 26.57
N TRP A 107 -3.83 27.04 25.80
CA TRP A 107 -3.97 27.02 24.35
C TRP A 107 -2.93 26.13 23.67
N ALA A 108 -1.67 26.22 24.11
CA ALA A 108 -0.57 25.42 23.57
C ALA A 108 -0.66 23.95 24.00
N VAL A 109 -1.15 23.68 25.21
CA VAL A 109 -1.36 22.33 25.73
C VAL A 109 -2.50 21.63 24.98
N LEU A 110 -3.64 22.31 24.80
CA LEU A 110 -4.83 21.73 24.16
C LEU A 110 -4.56 21.12 22.78
N ILE A 111 -3.82 21.83 21.91
CA ILE A 111 -3.53 21.31 20.57
C ILE A 111 -2.56 20.14 20.59
N SER A 112 -1.62 20.13 21.53
CA SER A 112 -0.65 19.04 21.66
C SER A 112 -1.35 17.75 22.05
N ASP A 113 -2.34 17.82 22.94
CA ASP A 113 -3.08 16.64 23.37
C ASP A 113 -4.10 16.16 22.34
N ILE A 114 -4.76 17.08 21.64
CA ILE A 114 -5.59 16.72 20.47
C ILE A 114 -4.72 16.02 19.43
N GLN A 115 -3.52 16.55 19.15
CA GLN A 115 -2.58 15.90 18.26
C GLN A 115 -2.19 14.51 18.76
N ALA A 116 -1.84 14.35 20.03
CA ALA A 116 -1.44 13.07 20.59
C ALA A 116 -2.45 11.96 20.31
N ILE A 117 -3.74 12.26 20.51
CA ILE A 117 -4.85 11.35 20.20
C ILE A 117 -4.93 11.08 18.70
N VAL A 118 -4.88 12.13 17.88
CA VAL A 118 -4.98 12.03 16.42
C VAL A 118 -3.83 11.22 15.83
N SER A 119 -2.58 11.53 16.19
CA SER A 119 -1.38 10.84 15.74
C SER A 119 -1.44 9.35 16.06
N TYR A 120 -1.82 8.99 17.28
CA TYR A 120 -1.93 7.59 17.67
C TYR A 120 -2.97 6.81 16.84
N ILE A 121 -4.11 7.44 16.53
CA ILE A 121 -5.12 6.88 15.62
C ILE A 121 -4.52 6.71 14.21
N PHE A 122 -3.83 7.74 13.70
CA PHE A 122 -3.24 7.73 12.37
C PHE A 122 -2.08 6.73 12.23
N ASP A 123 -1.27 6.49 13.26
CA ASP A 123 -0.24 5.46 13.26
C ASP A 123 -0.85 4.06 13.05
N SER A 124 -1.91 3.76 13.81
CA SER A 124 -2.67 2.53 13.67
C SER A 124 -3.26 2.38 12.27
N PHE A 125 -3.84 3.47 11.74
CA PHE A 125 -4.42 3.48 10.41
C PHE A 125 -3.38 3.34 9.30
N LEU A 126 -2.26 4.04 9.38
CA LEU A 126 -1.17 3.96 8.41
C LEU A 126 -0.53 2.58 8.39
N MET A 127 -0.33 1.97 9.57
CA MET A 127 0.14 0.60 9.67
C MET A 127 -0.83 -0.36 8.98
N ARG A 128 -2.13 -0.20 9.23
CA ARG A 128 -3.17 -1.01 8.58
C ARG A 128 -3.25 -0.79 7.07
N GLN A 129 -3.14 0.45 6.59
CA GLN A 129 -3.07 0.75 5.15
C GLN A 129 -1.90 0.01 4.51
N GLN A 130 -0.74 0.01 5.17
CA GLN A 130 0.48 -0.61 4.66
C GLN A 130 0.37 -2.13 4.61
N LEU A 131 -0.18 -2.76 5.65
CA LEU A 131 -0.44 -4.21 5.68
C LEU A 131 -1.42 -4.63 4.57
N ASN A 132 -2.51 -3.89 4.41
CA ASN A 132 -3.53 -4.17 3.39
C ASN A 132 -2.97 -3.97 1.97
N ALA A 133 -2.20 -2.89 1.74
CA ALA A 133 -1.60 -2.60 0.44
C ALA A 133 -0.61 -3.69 0.03
N TYR A 134 0.25 -4.12 0.97
CA TYR A 134 1.20 -5.22 0.75
C TYR A 134 0.51 -6.51 0.32
N GLU A 135 -0.49 -6.94 1.08
CA GLU A 135 -1.20 -8.18 0.80
C GLU A 135 -1.98 -8.12 -0.53
N ALA A 136 -2.57 -6.97 -0.86
CA ALA A 136 -3.23 -6.76 -2.14
C ALA A 136 -2.24 -6.79 -3.31
N SER A 137 -1.08 -6.14 -3.15
CA SER A 137 0.00 -6.07 -4.14
C SER A 137 0.51 -7.47 -4.50
N LEU A 138 0.79 -8.31 -3.49
CA LEU A 138 1.23 -9.69 -3.72
C LEU A 138 0.16 -10.53 -4.43
N ARG A 139 -1.12 -10.39 -4.07
CA ARG A 139 -2.21 -11.11 -4.74
C ARG A 139 -2.35 -10.73 -6.21
N VAL A 140 -2.16 -9.45 -6.53
CA VAL A 140 -2.14 -8.97 -7.92
C VAL A 140 -1.01 -9.68 -8.68
N CYS A 141 0.21 -9.69 -8.15
CA CYS A 141 1.35 -10.39 -8.78
C CYS A 141 1.09 -11.90 -8.96
N ALA A 142 0.54 -12.57 -7.94
CA ALA A 142 0.19 -13.99 -8.02
C ALA A 142 -0.84 -14.27 -9.12
N SER A 143 -1.88 -13.44 -9.20
CA SER A 143 -2.94 -13.57 -10.20
C SER A 143 -2.43 -13.26 -11.62
N LEU A 144 -1.58 -12.25 -11.81
CA LEU A 144 -0.95 -11.96 -13.10
C LEU A 144 -0.09 -13.14 -13.57
N ARG A 145 0.71 -13.72 -12.67
CA ARG A 145 1.52 -14.91 -12.97
C ARG A 145 0.67 -16.13 -13.30
N SER A 146 -0.41 -16.36 -12.56
CA SER A 146 -1.39 -17.43 -12.81
C SER A 146 -1.91 -17.36 -14.24
N ARG A 147 -2.34 -16.18 -14.67
CA ARG A 147 -2.86 -15.99 -16.03
C ARG A 147 -1.79 -16.08 -17.11
N ASN A 148 -0.58 -15.58 -16.84
CA ASN A 148 0.55 -15.75 -17.76
C ASN A 148 0.89 -17.21 -18.04
N ILE A 149 0.83 -18.08 -17.03
CA ILE A 149 1.09 -19.52 -17.20
C ILE A 149 0.10 -20.12 -18.20
N SER A 150 -1.20 -19.86 -18.03
CA SER A 150 -2.25 -20.32 -18.93
C SER A 150 -2.11 -19.71 -20.33
N ASN A 151 -1.91 -18.39 -20.43
CA ASN A 151 -1.74 -17.71 -21.71
C ASN A 151 -0.53 -18.28 -22.48
N ARG A 152 0.59 -18.47 -21.80
CA ARG A 152 1.80 -19.05 -22.41
C ARG A 152 1.57 -20.50 -22.86
N ARG A 153 0.89 -21.33 -22.06
CA ARG A 153 0.52 -22.71 -22.41
C ARG A 153 -0.33 -22.73 -23.68
N MET A 154 -1.42 -21.98 -23.70
CA MET A 154 -2.34 -21.93 -24.85
C MET A 154 -1.66 -21.37 -26.10
N LEU A 155 -0.85 -20.33 -25.95
CA LEU A 155 -0.12 -19.73 -27.06
C LEU A 155 0.86 -20.73 -27.72
N ARG A 156 1.57 -21.53 -26.92
CA ARG A 156 2.43 -22.61 -27.42
C ARG A 156 1.63 -23.68 -28.16
N LEU A 157 0.42 -24.01 -27.71
CA LEU A 157 -0.46 -24.95 -28.41
C LEU A 157 -0.90 -24.38 -29.77
N VAL A 158 -1.32 -23.11 -29.81
CA VAL A 158 -1.70 -22.44 -31.07
C VAL A 158 -0.54 -22.46 -32.06
N LEU A 159 0.66 -22.03 -31.64
CA LEU A 159 1.83 -21.95 -32.50
C LEU A 159 2.35 -23.33 -32.93
N GLY A 160 2.30 -24.32 -32.04
CA GLY A 160 2.74 -25.69 -32.32
C GLY A 160 1.77 -26.48 -33.21
N SER A 161 0.48 -26.14 -33.19
CA SER A 161 -0.55 -26.83 -33.98
C SER A 161 -0.44 -26.58 -35.50
N GLY A 162 0.20 -25.48 -35.91
CA GLY A 162 0.22 -25.02 -37.30
C GLY A 162 -1.15 -24.60 -37.87
N GLN A 163 -2.21 -24.65 -37.06
CA GLN A 163 -3.58 -24.30 -37.47
C GLN A 163 -3.77 -22.79 -37.63
N TYR A 164 -2.91 -21.99 -37.01
CA TYR A 164 -2.93 -20.55 -37.10
C TYR A 164 -1.59 -20.04 -37.63
N GLN A 165 -1.65 -19.11 -38.56
CA GLN A 165 -0.49 -18.44 -39.12
C GLN A 165 -0.61 -16.93 -38.90
N ARG A 166 0.54 -16.28 -38.80
CA ARG A 166 0.61 -14.82 -38.65
C ARG A 166 0.16 -14.17 -39.96
N ALA A 167 -0.78 -13.23 -39.87
CA ALA A 167 -1.06 -12.35 -40.99
C ALA A 167 0.21 -11.58 -41.39
N SER A 168 0.51 -11.52 -42.68
CA SER A 168 1.69 -10.82 -43.23
C SER A 168 1.53 -9.30 -43.07
N SER A 169 1.83 -8.75 -41.90
CA SER A 169 1.93 -7.29 -41.72
C SER A 169 3.12 -6.92 -40.82
N PRO A 170 4.01 -5.98 -41.22
CA PRO A 170 5.32 -5.82 -40.59
C PRO A 170 5.31 -4.90 -39.36
N ASP A 171 4.31 -4.05 -39.18
CA ASP A 171 4.33 -3.02 -38.15
C ASP A 171 3.38 -3.34 -36.98
N PHE A 172 3.98 -3.82 -35.89
CA PHE A 172 3.37 -3.94 -34.57
C PHE A 172 3.32 -2.56 -33.87
N GLU A 173 2.69 -1.58 -34.50
CA GLU A 173 2.22 -0.41 -33.76
C GLU A 173 0.93 -0.80 -33.05
N VAL A 174 0.83 -0.52 -31.74
CA VAL A 174 -0.41 -0.72 -30.98
C VAL A 174 -1.49 0.08 -31.71
N PRO A 175 -2.50 -0.56 -32.32
CA PRO A 175 -3.46 0.16 -33.13
C PRO A 175 -4.17 1.21 -32.28
N ALA A 176 -4.38 2.42 -32.83
CA ALA A 176 -5.24 3.44 -32.21
C ALA A 176 -6.69 2.94 -31.99
N HIS A 177 -7.03 1.76 -32.52
CA HIS A 177 -8.33 1.10 -32.47
C HIS A 177 -8.29 -0.25 -31.73
N THR A 178 -7.61 -0.32 -30.58
CA THR A 178 -7.92 -1.39 -29.61
C THR A 178 -9.16 -0.98 -28.81
N GLN A 179 -10.00 -1.94 -28.39
CA GLN A 179 -11.15 -1.68 -27.51
C GLN A 179 -10.71 -1.04 -26.16
N PHE A 180 -9.42 -1.14 -25.86
CA PHE A 180 -8.80 -0.65 -24.64
C PHE A 180 -8.11 0.69 -24.86
N ALA A 181 -8.10 1.53 -23.82
CA ALA A 181 -7.47 2.84 -23.90
C ALA A 181 -5.96 2.71 -24.15
N ALA A 182 -5.41 3.53 -25.05
CA ALA A 182 -3.97 3.54 -25.37
C ALA A 182 -3.08 3.97 -24.18
N LYS A 183 -3.66 4.57 -23.13
CA LYS A 183 -2.94 5.03 -21.94
C LYS A 183 -3.69 4.66 -20.66
N LEU A 184 -2.94 4.45 -19.59
CA LEU A 184 -3.47 4.32 -18.25
C LEU A 184 -4.21 5.62 -17.81
N PRO A 185 -5.10 5.55 -16.81
CA PRO A 185 -5.87 6.70 -16.35
C PRO A 185 -5.00 7.93 -16.06
N THR A 186 -5.48 9.12 -16.40
CA THR A 186 -4.76 10.37 -16.07
C THR A 186 -5.14 10.88 -14.68
N GLU A 187 -4.22 11.58 -14.02
CA GLU A 187 -4.50 12.16 -12.72
C GLU A 187 -5.37 13.43 -12.80
N ASN A 188 -6.33 13.53 -11.88
CA ASN A 188 -7.14 14.73 -11.68
C ASN A 188 -6.28 15.92 -11.21
N TRP A 189 -6.79 17.15 -11.39
CA TRP A 189 -6.10 18.38 -10.99
C TRP A 189 -5.73 18.43 -9.50
N VAL A 190 -6.63 17.97 -8.62
CA VAL A 190 -6.35 17.80 -7.18
C VAL A 190 -5.18 16.86 -6.96
N GLY A 191 -5.10 15.79 -7.75
CA GLY A 191 -3.99 14.84 -7.73
C GLY A 191 -2.66 15.48 -8.13
N ARG A 192 -2.66 16.39 -9.10
CA ARG A 192 -1.45 17.12 -9.52
C ARG A 192 -0.93 18.05 -8.44
N ILE A 193 -1.82 18.81 -7.79
CA ILE A 193 -1.46 19.71 -6.68
C ILE A 193 -0.90 18.90 -5.50
N THR A 194 -1.57 17.80 -5.15
CA THR A 194 -1.15 16.91 -4.06
C THR A 194 0.19 16.23 -4.36
N ASN A 195 0.44 15.82 -5.62
CA ASN A 195 1.73 15.30 -6.03
C ASN A 195 2.84 16.34 -5.95
N PHE A 196 2.57 17.57 -6.36
CA PHE A 196 3.53 18.66 -6.20
C PHE A 196 3.85 18.90 -4.71
N ALA A 197 2.82 18.97 -3.86
CA ALA A 197 3.00 19.09 -2.41
C ALA A 197 3.77 17.90 -1.82
N SER A 198 3.53 16.68 -2.32
CA SER A 198 4.22 15.46 -1.86
C SER A 198 5.70 15.50 -2.23
N HIS A 199 6.01 15.91 -3.46
CA HIS A 199 7.39 16.10 -3.89
C HIS A 199 8.09 17.20 -3.10
N PHE A 200 7.39 18.28 -2.76
CA PHE A 200 7.94 19.34 -1.92
C PHE A 200 8.22 18.87 -0.49
N MET A 201 7.22 18.26 0.19
CA MET A 201 7.35 17.81 1.57
C MET A 201 8.35 16.67 1.75
N GLY A 202 8.39 15.74 0.79
CA GLY A 202 9.35 14.63 0.76
C GLY A 202 10.72 14.99 0.18
N HIS A 203 10.98 16.26 -0.16
CA HIS A 203 12.28 16.66 -0.72
C HIS A 203 13.35 16.72 0.36
N ILE A 204 14.57 16.29 0.05
CA ILE A 204 15.69 16.29 1.00
C ILE A 204 16.04 17.69 1.54
N VAL A 205 15.82 18.74 0.73
CA VAL A 205 16.02 20.12 1.17
C VAL A 205 14.99 20.49 2.23
N THR A 206 13.74 20.07 2.09
CA THR A 206 12.68 20.31 3.08
C THR A 206 12.99 19.58 4.39
N VAL A 207 13.49 18.35 4.31
CA VAL A 207 14.00 17.60 5.47
C VAL A 207 15.20 18.31 6.12
N GLY A 208 16.11 18.87 5.32
CA GLY A 208 17.24 19.65 5.82
C GLY A 208 16.81 20.95 6.49
N LEU A 209 15.82 21.65 5.93
CA LEU A 209 15.23 22.85 6.52
C LEU A 209 14.52 22.53 7.84
N TYR A 210 13.82 21.40 7.92
CA TYR A 210 13.22 20.92 9.17
C TYR A 210 14.27 20.82 10.28
N TRP A 211 15.39 20.13 10.04
CA TRP A 211 16.47 20.03 11.02
C TRP A 211 17.15 21.36 11.31
N ALA A 212 17.30 22.24 10.32
CA ALA A 212 17.82 23.58 10.54
C ALA A 212 16.93 24.37 11.52
N CYS A 213 15.60 24.29 11.38
CA CYS A 213 14.65 24.90 12.31
C CYS A 213 14.78 24.33 13.73
N ILE A 214 14.94 23.00 13.89
CA ILE A 214 15.15 22.37 15.20
C ILE A 214 16.47 22.85 15.84
N LEU A 215 17.56 22.91 15.08
CA LEU A 215 18.86 23.39 15.57
C LEU A 215 18.81 24.87 15.98
N ILE A 216 18.10 25.71 15.22
CA ILE A 216 17.87 27.12 15.56
C ILE A 216 17.10 27.21 16.88
N TRP A 217 15.99 26.48 17.00
CA TRP A 217 15.20 26.45 18.24
C TRP A 217 16.02 26.01 19.46
N LEU A 218 16.85 24.97 19.31
CA LEU A 218 17.78 24.52 20.36
C LEU A 218 18.77 25.62 20.75
N GLY A 219 19.32 26.35 19.77
CA GLY A 219 20.24 27.47 20.01
C GLY A 219 19.62 28.62 20.80
N PHE A 220 18.31 28.86 20.65
CA PHE A 220 17.58 29.85 21.43
C PHE A 220 17.26 29.41 22.88
N GLY A 221 17.43 28.12 23.21
CA GLY A 221 17.11 27.59 24.55
C GLY A 221 17.83 28.33 25.69
N HIS A 222 19.11 28.65 25.51
CA HIS A 222 19.89 29.42 26.50
C HIS A 222 19.34 30.84 26.71
N TYR A 223 18.89 31.52 25.66
CA TYR A 223 18.29 32.86 25.77
C TYR A 223 16.90 32.86 26.41
N CYS A 224 16.25 31.70 26.47
CA CYS A 224 14.94 31.50 27.08
C CYS A 224 15.02 30.74 28.42
N ASP A 225 16.21 30.67 29.02
CA ASP A 225 16.50 29.99 30.29
C ASP A 225 16.01 28.54 30.35
N TRP A 226 15.94 27.85 29.20
CA TRP A 226 15.38 26.50 29.08
C TRP A 226 13.96 26.35 29.66
N SER A 227 13.19 27.44 29.66
CA SER A 227 11.87 27.52 30.29
C SER A 227 10.84 26.54 29.72
N ASP A 228 9.84 26.18 30.53
CA ASP A 228 8.72 25.34 30.11
C ASP A 228 7.94 25.97 28.93
N THR A 229 7.83 27.30 28.87
CA THR A 229 7.19 28.00 27.75
C THR A 229 7.94 27.79 26.43
N TRP A 230 9.28 27.85 26.47
CA TRP A 230 10.12 27.57 25.28
C TRP A 230 9.95 26.12 24.78
N GLN A 231 9.79 25.16 25.70
CA GLN A 231 9.51 23.76 25.40
C GLN A 231 8.08 23.58 24.83
N LEU A 232 7.08 24.23 25.43
CA LEU A 232 5.69 24.15 24.98
C LEU A 232 5.50 24.70 23.56
N TYR A 233 6.22 25.75 23.17
CA TYR A 233 6.14 26.29 21.81
C TYR A 233 6.60 25.30 20.76
N ILE A 234 7.74 24.64 20.96
CA ILE A 234 8.18 23.62 19.99
C ILE A 234 7.23 22.44 20.01
N ASN A 235 6.79 22.00 21.19
CA ASN A 235 5.89 20.87 21.35
C ASN A 235 4.62 21.09 20.51
N SER A 236 3.98 22.23 20.70
CA SER A 236 2.79 22.65 19.95
C SER A 236 3.04 22.77 18.44
N ALA A 237 4.17 23.36 18.02
CA ALA A 237 4.51 23.49 16.61
C ALA A 237 4.76 22.11 15.95
N THR A 238 5.51 21.23 16.61
CA THR A 238 5.76 19.86 16.14
C THR A 238 4.48 19.03 16.13
N SER A 239 3.59 19.21 17.11
CA SER A 239 2.28 18.59 17.13
C SER A 239 1.44 19.01 15.91
N ALA A 240 1.31 20.30 15.64
CA ALA A 240 0.57 20.76 14.47
C ALA A 240 1.15 20.21 13.15
N LEU A 241 2.49 20.18 13.03
CA LEU A 241 3.17 19.58 11.89
C LEU A 241 2.88 18.08 11.77
N MET A 242 2.88 17.34 12.87
CA MET A 242 2.61 15.90 12.89
C MET A 242 1.20 15.58 12.41
N VAL A 243 0.18 16.28 12.91
CA VAL A 243 -1.20 16.11 12.44
C VAL A 243 -1.29 16.35 10.93
N LEU A 244 -0.62 17.41 10.44
CA LEU A 244 -0.58 17.72 9.02
C LEU A 244 0.07 16.60 8.20
N ILE A 245 1.25 16.14 8.60
CA ILE A 245 2.00 15.11 7.89
C ILE A 245 1.24 13.78 7.89
N PHE A 246 0.65 13.38 9.01
CA PHE A 246 -0.14 12.15 9.11
C PHE A 246 -1.34 12.16 8.19
N ALA A 247 -2.14 13.22 8.26
CA ALA A 247 -3.31 13.39 7.41
C ALA A 247 -2.91 13.40 5.93
N PHE A 248 -1.82 14.09 5.60
CA PHE A 248 -1.29 14.18 4.25
C PHE A 248 -0.79 12.84 3.72
N LEU A 249 -0.01 12.09 4.51
CA LEU A 249 0.50 10.78 4.13
C LEU A 249 -0.63 9.76 3.95
N ALA A 250 -1.61 9.74 4.85
CA ALA A 250 -2.79 8.89 4.74
C ALA A 250 -3.59 9.22 3.46
N ASN A 251 -3.69 10.51 3.11
CA ASN A 251 -4.35 10.95 1.89
C ASN A 251 -3.62 10.54 0.61
N ILE A 252 -2.32 10.77 0.55
CA ILE A 252 -1.51 10.37 -0.60
C ILE A 252 -1.56 8.86 -0.81
N ARG A 253 -1.43 8.07 0.27
CA ARG A 253 -1.48 6.61 0.21
C ARG A 253 -2.82 6.12 -0.33
N GLU A 254 -3.94 6.61 0.20
CA GLU A 254 -5.26 6.20 -0.27
C GLU A 254 -5.48 6.58 -1.75
N ARG A 255 -5.13 7.81 -2.13
CA ARG A 255 -5.24 8.26 -3.52
C ARG A 255 -4.41 7.42 -4.49
N HIS A 256 -3.17 7.10 -4.13
CA HIS A 256 -2.29 6.25 -4.94
C HIS A 256 -2.82 4.82 -5.02
N ASN A 257 -3.34 4.26 -3.92
CA ASN A 257 -3.99 2.95 -3.93
C ASN A 257 -5.20 2.92 -4.88
N LEU A 258 -6.04 3.94 -4.88
CA LEU A 258 -7.16 4.06 -5.82
C LEU A 258 -6.69 4.15 -7.28
N TYR A 259 -5.60 4.85 -7.54
CA TYR A 259 -4.99 4.92 -8.87
C TYR A 259 -4.46 3.56 -9.32
N ILE A 260 -3.66 2.90 -8.49
CA ILE A 260 -3.11 1.57 -8.76
C ILE A 260 -4.23 0.57 -9.04
N LYS A 261 -5.31 0.58 -8.25
CA LYS A 261 -6.47 -0.29 -8.48
C LYS A 261 -7.08 -0.11 -9.87
N LYS A 262 -7.20 1.13 -10.36
CA LYS A 262 -7.68 1.40 -11.73
C LYS A 262 -6.71 0.87 -12.79
N CYS A 263 -5.40 1.04 -12.58
CA CYS A 263 -4.40 0.52 -13.52
C CYS A 263 -4.42 -1.01 -13.57
N VAL A 264 -4.49 -1.67 -12.42
CA VAL A 264 -4.62 -3.13 -12.31
C VAL A 264 -5.92 -3.60 -12.97
N GLN A 265 -7.04 -2.89 -12.77
CA GLN A 265 -8.29 -3.21 -13.45
C GLN A 265 -8.13 -3.22 -14.98
N CYS A 266 -7.55 -2.17 -15.57
CA CYS A 266 -7.30 -2.12 -17.01
C CYS A 266 -6.37 -3.24 -17.48
N LEU A 267 -5.34 -3.56 -16.70
CA LEU A 267 -4.42 -4.66 -17.00
C LEU A 267 -5.14 -6.00 -17.05
N PHE A 268 -5.98 -6.29 -16.05
CA PHE A 268 -6.76 -7.53 -15.96
C PHE A 268 -7.80 -7.66 -17.07
N GLU A 269 -8.40 -6.55 -17.51
CA GLU A 269 -9.35 -6.56 -18.62
C GLU A 269 -8.70 -6.97 -19.94
N VAL A 270 -7.51 -6.43 -20.25
CA VAL A 270 -6.74 -6.83 -21.43
C VAL A 270 -6.31 -8.29 -21.31
N ASP A 271 -5.81 -8.69 -20.14
CA ASP A 271 -5.39 -10.07 -19.87
C ASP A 271 -6.52 -11.09 -20.04
N SER A 272 -7.72 -10.74 -19.58
CA SER A 272 -8.91 -11.59 -19.72
C SER A 272 -9.35 -11.71 -21.18
N ALA A 273 -9.23 -10.63 -21.97
CA ALA A 273 -9.53 -10.67 -23.40
C ALA A 273 -8.54 -11.57 -24.17
N ILE A 274 -7.25 -11.50 -23.83
CA ILE A 274 -6.22 -12.40 -24.38
C ILE A 274 -6.55 -13.85 -24.03
N GLU A 275 -6.83 -14.13 -22.76
CA GLU A 275 -7.15 -15.48 -22.28
C GLU A 275 -8.37 -16.04 -23.03
N LEU A 276 -9.47 -15.28 -23.10
CA LEU A 276 -10.69 -15.71 -23.78
C LEU A 276 -10.42 -16.05 -25.25
N LYS A 277 -9.67 -15.21 -25.96
CA LYS A 277 -9.34 -15.45 -27.37
C LYS A 277 -8.48 -16.69 -27.57
N LEU A 278 -7.48 -16.90 -26.72
CA LEU A 278 -6.65 -18.10 -26.75
C LEU A 278 -7.44 -19.36 -26.44
N ARG A 279 -8.39 -19.31 -25.50
CA ARG A 279 -9.31 -20.42 -25.21
C ARG A 279 -10.22 -20.73 -26.39
N ILE A 280 -10.73 -19.72 -27.10
CA ILE A 280 -11.52 -19.93 -28.33
C ILE A 280 -10.67 -20.63 -29.41
N MET A 281 -9.41 -20.23 -29.58
CA MET A 281 -8.51 -20.82 -30.59
C MET A 281 -8.07 -22.25 -30.26
N THR A 282 -7.87 -22.56 -28.98
CA THR A 282 -7.34 -23.87 -28.53
C THR A 282 -8.43 -24.85 -28.11
N GLY A 283 -9.61 -24.36 -27.74
CA GLY A 283 -10.62 -25.14 -27.02
C GLY A 283 -10.21 -25.49 -25.58
N ASP A 284 -9.21 -24.81 -25.00
CA ASP A 284 -8.71 -25.08 -23.64
C ASP A 284 -9.75 -24.68 -22.57
N ASP A 285 -10.24 -25.68 -21.84
CA ASP A 285 -11.18 -25.55 -20.72
C ASP A 285 -10.51 -25.73 -19.34
N ILE A 286 -9.18 -25.90 -19.31
CA ILE A 286 -8.44 -26.14 -18.08
C ILE A 286 -8.38 -24.84 -17.28
N PRO A 287 -8.77 -24.84 -15.99
CA PRO A 287 -8.77 -23.64 -15.17
C PRO A 287 -7.36 -23.09 -14.96
N ASN A 288 -7.28 -21.78 -14.69
CA ASN A 288 -6.01 -21.12 -14.35
C ASN A 288 -5.41 -21.71 -13.07
N GLU A 289 -4.10 -22.00 -13.10
CA GLU A 289 -3.42 -22.63 -11.97
C GLU A 289 -3.18 -21.61 -10.85
N PRO A 290 -3.34 -21.99 -9.56
CA PRO A 290 -3.02 -21.12 -8.45
C PRO A 290 -1.51 -20.90 -8.35
N VAL A 291 -1.11 -19.65 -8.10
CA VAL A 291 0.28 -19.28 -7.87
C VAL A 291 0.45 -18.87 -6.40
N VAL A 292 1.44 -19.49 -5.76
CA VAL A 292 1.82 -19.16 -4.37
C VAL A 292 3.08 -18.32 -4.40
N ILE A 293 3.01 -17.11 -3.86
CA ILE A 293 4.18 -16.30 -3.53
C ILE A 293 4.68 -16.75 -2.15
N PRO A 294 5.92 -17.26 -2.06
CA PRO A 294 6.44 -17.81 -0.81
C PRO A 294 6.57 -16.73 0.25
N ALA A 295 6.41 -17.13 1.51
CA ALA A 295 6.70 -16.28 2.65
C ALA A 295 8.20 -15.89 2.64
N PRO A 296 8.53 -14.63 2.91
CA PRO A 296 9.91 -14.21 2.96
C PRO A 296 10.63 -14.77 4.21
N MET A 297 11.92 -15.07 4.07
CA MET A 297 12.76 -15.48 5.19
C MET A 297 13.12 -14.26 6.05
N MET A 298 12.98 -14.38 7.37
CA MET A 298 13.14 -13.25 8.29
C MET A 298 14.08 -13.57 9.46
N SER A 299 14.79 -12.54 9.92
CA SER A 299 15.53 -12.57 11.17
C SER A 299 14.55 -12.64 12.37
N ARG A 300 15.05 -13.04 13.55
CA ARG A 300 14.23 -13.02 14.77
C ARG A 300 13.78 -11.61 15.16
N ILE A 301 14.63 -10.62 14.91
CA ILE A 301 14.37 -9.22 15.25
C ILE A 301 13.30 -8.67 14.30
N GLN A 302 13.46 -8.89 12.99
CA GLN A 302 12.45 -8.52 12.00
C GLN A 302 11.09 -9.15 12.28
N ARG A 303 11.07 -10.41 12.72
CA ARG A 303 9.84 -11.08 13.12
C ARG A 303 9.17 -10.42 14.33
N ALA A 304 9.94 -9.96 15.31
CA ALA A 304 9.41 -9.21 16.45
C ALA A 304 8.83 -7.85 16.01
N ILE A 305 9.50 -7.16 15.09
CA ILE A 305 9.01 -5.91 14.49
C ILE A 305 7.68 -6.15 13.77
N PHE A 306 7.57 -7.20 12.96
CA PHE A 306 6.31 -7.53 12.28
C PHE A 306 5.21 -7.95 13.25
N TYR A 307 5.54 -8.65 14.33
CA TYR A 307 4.55 -8.94 15.37
C TYR A 307 3.97 -7.66 15.98
N TYR A 308 4.84 -6.70 16.30
CA TYR A 308 4.40 -5.41 16.80
C TYR A 308 3.57 -4.65 15.76
N ALA A 309 3.99 -4.64 14.49
CA ALA A 309 3.24 -4.03 13.40
C ALA A 309 1.84 -4.65 13.22
N ASP A 310 1.73 -5.98 13.34
CA ASP A 310 0.45 -6.68 13.30
C ASP A 310 -0.41 -6.36 14.54
N LEU A 311 0.20 -6.21 15.71
CA LEU A 311 -0.51 -5.77 16.92
C LEU A 311 -1.14 -4.39 16.72
N VAL A 312 -0.35 -3.42 16.26
CA VAL A 312 -0.78 -2.02 16.06
C VAL A 312 -1.79 -1.88 14.92
N GLY A 313 -1.56 -2.55 13.78
CA GLY A 313 -2.41 -2.44 12.59
C GLY A 313 -3.71 -3.27 12.61
N THR A 314 -3.93 -4.10 13.63
CA THR A 314 -5.13 -4.95 13.75
C THR A 314 -6.15 -4.40 14.75
N LEU A 315 -7.31 -5.07 14.85
CA LEU A 315 -8.34 -4.75 15.83
C LEU A 315 -7.80 -4.71 17.26
N THR A 316 -6.76 -5.51 17.55
CA THR A 316 -6.10 -5.54 18.86
C THR A 316 -5.50 -4.19 19.24
N GLY A 317 -4.80 -3.53 18.30
CA GLY A 317 -4.25 -2.19 18.52
C GLY A 317 -5.32 -1.16 18.85
N ILE A 318 -6.47 -1.24 18.16
CA ILE A 318 -7.62 -0.36 18.43
C ILE A 318 -8.26 -0.65 19.78
N ALA A 319 -8.36 -1.92 20.18
CA ALA A 319 -8.84 -2.26 21.51
C ALA A 319 -7.91 -1.70 22.60
N ILE A 320 -6.60 -1.80 22.41
CA ILE A 320 -5.59 -1.20 23.30
C ILE A 320 -5.77 0.33 23.35
N LEU A 321 -5.94 0.98 22.20
CA LEU A 321 -6.21 2.42 22.13
C LEU A 321 -7.43 2.81 22.97
N ILE A 322 -8.56 2.12 22.80
CA ILE A 322 -9.78 2.39 23.56
C ILE A 322 -9.54 2.23 25.06
N ILE A 323 -8.82 1.18 25.48
CA ILE A 323 -8.50 0.94 26.88
C ILE A 323 -7.65 2.10 27.44
N VAL A 324 -6.61 2.52 26.71
CA VAL A 324 -5.75 3.64 27.14
C VAL A 324 -6.57 4.92 27.29
N MET A 325 -7.45 5.22 26.34
CA MET A 325 -8.33 6.40 26.42
C MET A 325 -9.27 6.34 27.62
N VAL A 326 -9.86 5.18 27.91
CA VAL A 326 -10.73 4.98 29.08
C VAL A 326 -9.96 5.17 30.38
N VAL A 327 -8.75 4.60 30.47
CA VAL A 327 -7.89 4.74 31.65
C VAL A 327 -7.47 6.20 31.85
N TRP A 328 -7.07 6.89 30.79
CA TRP A 328 -6.71 8.31 30.86
C TRP A 328 -7.86 9.17 31.37
N VAL A 329 -9.07 9.00 30.83
CA VAL A 329 -10.28 9.71 31.32
C VAL A 329 -10.58 9.36 32.79
N ALA A 330 -10.43 8.09 33.18
CA ALA A 330 -10.69 7.64 34.55
C ALA A 330 -9.72 8.22 35.59
N ILE A 331 -8.48 8.54 35.19
CA ILE A 331 -7.48 9.18 36.07
C ILE A 331 -7.75 10.69 36.23
N GLY A 332 -8.47 11.30 35.29
CA GLY A 332 -8.76 12.75 35.27
C GLY A 332 -9.28 13.33 36.58
N PRO A 333 -10.29 12.73 37.23
CA PRO A 333 -10.80 13.19 38.52
C PRO A 333 -9.73 13.22 39.63
N ALA A 334 -8.83 12.23 39.67
CA ALA A 334 -7.77 12.15 40.68
C ALA A 334 -6.68 13.22 40.46
N MET A 335 -6.47 13.63 39.22
CA MET A 335 -5.51 14.68 38.85
C MET A 335 -6.15 16.06 38.65
N HIS A 336 -7.44 16.21 39.00
CA HIS A 336 -8.20 17.45 38.85
C HIS A 336 -8.22 18.04 37.42
N PHE A 337 -8.04 17.21 36.39
CA PHE A 337 -8.00 17.64 34.99
C PHE A 337 -7.02 18.80 34.73
N ASN A 338 -5.92 18.88 35.48
CA ASN A 338 -4.91 19.93 35.34
C ASN A 338 -3.96 19.67 34.14
N ALA A 339 -3.03 20.59 33.90
CA ALA A 339 -2.05 20.46 32.81
C ALA A 339 -1.22 19.16 32.86
N ASN A 340 -0.92 18.62 34.03
CA ASN A 340 -0.21 17.34 34.15
C ASN A 340 -1.07 16.14 33.71
N TRP A 341 -2.40 16.20 33.89
CA TRP A 341 -3.30 15.17 33.38
C TRP A 341 -3.40 15.21 31.85
N TRP A 342 -3.49 16.42 31.31
CA TRP A 342 -3.48 16.70 29.87
C TRP A 342 -2.19 16.20 29.21
N LEU A 343 -1.02 16.56 29.75
CA LEU A 343 0.28 16.14 29.21
C LEU A 343 0.54 14.62 29.28
N LEU A 344 -0.13 13.89 30.16
CA LEU A 344 0.06 12.44 30.32
C LEU A 344 -0.26 11.67 29.03
N ILE A 345 -1.34 12.04 28.33
CA ILE A 345 -1.67 11.40 27.05
C ILE A 345 -0.65 11.77 25.97
N GLY A 346 -0.17 13.02 25.99
CA GLY A 346 0.93 13.48 25.13
C GLY A 346 2.21 12.68 25.33
N THR A 347 2.62 12.44 26.58
CA THR A 347 3.79 11.61 26.89
C THR A 347 3.63 10.17 26.40
N TYR A 348 2.47 9.55 26.63
CA TYR A 348 2.21 8.21 26.13
C TYR A 348 2.26 8.14 24.61
N ALA A 349 1.53 9.04 23.95
CA ALA A 349 1.45 9.09 22.50
C ALA A 349 2.80 9.40 21.87
N GLY A 350 3.58 10.32 22.42
CA GLY A 350 4.93 10.62 21.92
C GLY A 350 5.85 9.41 21.98
N LEU A 351 5.89 8.69 23.12
CA LEU A 351 6.75 7.51 23.25
C LEU A 351 6.33 6.35 22.35
N VAL A 352 5.01 6.08 22.23
CA VAL A 352 4.52 5.02 21.34
C VAL A 352 4.67 5.43 19.87
N GLY A 353 4.31 6.66 19.52
CA GLY A 353 4.45 7.22 18.17
C GLY A 353 5.88 7.20 17.68
N LEU A 354 6.86 7.51 18.55
CA LEU A 354 8.28 7.34 18.22
C LEU A 354 8.60 5.89 17.81
N ASN A 355 8.17 4.91 18.61
CA ASN A 355 8.36 3.50 18.28
C ASN A 355 7.63 3.12 16.97
N ASP A 356 6.40 3.59 16.80
CA ASP A 356 5.58 3.36 15.61
C ASP A 356 6.24 3.94 14.36
N GLY A 357 6.83 5.14 14.44
CA GLY A 357 7.58 5.75 13.34
C GLY A 357 8.77 4.90 12.88
N PHE A 358 9.54 4.36 13.83
CA PHE A 358 10.64 3.42 13.51
C PHE A 358 10.13 2.12 12.88
N VAL A 359 9.12 1.50 13.49
CA VAL A 359 8.52 0.25 13.01
C VAL A 359 7.92 0.45 11.62
N LEU A 360 7.09 1.47 11.43
CA LEU A 360 6.39 1.76 10.18
C LEU A 360 7.39 1.95 9.04
N ARG A 361 8.50 2.65 9.29
CA ARG A 361 9.56 2.85 8.30
C ARG A 361 10.28 1.55 7.94
N ASN A 362 10.64 0.73 8.93
CA ASN A 362 11.26 -0.58 8.69
C ASN A 362 10.31 -1.49 7.88
N VAL A 363 9.06 -1.61 8.32
CA VAL A 363 8.02 -2.42 7.67
C VAL A 363 7.80 -1.96 6.23
N GLN A 364 7.83 -0.64 5.97
CA GLN A 364 7.59 -0.10 4.63
C GLN A 364 8.71 -0.52 3.68
N SER A 365 9.96 -0.39 4.10
CA SER A 365 11.10 -0.80 3.28
C SER A 365 11.05 -2.29 3.00
N LYS A 366 10.75 -3.12 4.01
CA LYS A 366 10.69 -4.57 3.84
C LYS A 366 9.56 -5.02 2.93
N PHE A 367 8.37 -4.42 3.06
CA PHE A 367 7.26 -4.73 2.15
C PHE A 367 7.56 -4.29 0.73
N ASN A 368 8.15 -3.12 0.52
CA ASN A 368 8.56 -2.69 -0.81
C ASN A 368 9.58 -3.65 -1.45
N GLU A 369 10.59 -4.11 -0.70
CA GLU A 369 11.56 -5.11 -1.18
C GLU A 369 10.86 -6.39 -1.67
N TYR A 370 9.91 -6.92 -0.87
CA TYR A 370 9.19 -8.14 -1.23
C TYR A 370 8.20 -7.94 -2.39
N GLU A 371 7.57 -6.77 -2.47
CA GLU A 371 6.71 -6.43 -3.60
C GLU A 371 7.50 -6.28 -4.89
N ASP A 372 8.64 -5.59 -4.84
CA ASP A 372 9.54 -5.40 -5.98
C ASP A 372 10.00 -6.77 -6.51
N ASP A 373 10.39 -7.70 -5.64
CA ASP A 373 10.75 -9.08 -6.01
C ASP A 373 9.58 -9.83 -6.69
N ALA A 374 8.36 -9.67 -6.16
CA ALA A 374 7.17 -10.31 -6.73
C ALA A 374 6.77 -9.73 -8.09
N PHE A 375 6.88 -8.41 -8.26
CA PHE A 375 6.65 -7.73 -9.54
C PHE A 375 7.72 -8.09 -10.56
N GLU A 376 8.99 -8.20 -10.15
CA GLU A 376 10.05 -8.61 -11.07
C GLU A 376 9.83 -10.03 -11.59
N GLN A 377 9.37 -10.95 -10.74
CA GLN A 377 8.97 -12.29 -11.20
C GLN A 377 7.81 -12.26 -12.20
N ALA A 378 6.83 -11.37 -12.02
CA ALA A 378 5.75 -11.17 -12.98
C ALA A 378 6.30 -10.60 -14.31
N ASN A 379 7.17 -9.59 -14.25
CA ASN A 379 7.85 -9.01 -15.40
C ASN A 379 8.68 -10.03 -16.19
N LEU A 380 9.42 -10.90 -15.50
CA LEU A 380 10.18 -11.98 -16.14
C LEU A 380 9.25 -12.98 -16.83
N SER A 381 8.12 -13.30 -16.20
CA SER A 381 7.10 -14.16 -16.82
C SER A 381 6.51 -13.53 -18.08
N ASP A 382 6.34 -12.21 -18.12
CA ASP A 382 5.88 -11.50 -19.32
C ASP A 382 6.90 -11.60 -20.44
N LYS A 383 8.16 -11.26 -20.14
CA LYS A 383 9.26 -11.30 -21.11
C LYS A 383 9.40 -12.69 -21.72
N ALA A 384 9.22 -13.74 -20.93
CA ALA A 384 9.28 -15.10 -21.42
C ALA A 384 8.17 -15.46 -22.44
N ILE A 385 7.00 -14.78 -22.41
CA ILE A 385 5.98 -14.92 -23.45
C ILE A 385 6.44 -14.24 -24.75
N PHE A 386 7.07 -13.06 -24.64
CA PHE A 386 7.61 -12.32 -25.79
C PHE A 386 8.78 -13.06 -26.48
N GLU A 387 9.61 -13.76 -25.69
CA GLU A 387 10.64 -14.66 -26.20
C GLU A 387 10.03 -15.82 -26.98
N ASP A 388 9.00 -16.49 -26.45
CA ASP A 388 8.33 -17.61 -27.12
C ASP A 388 7.74 -17.20 -28.49
N ILE A 389 7.24 -15.96 -28.62
CA ILE A 389 6.67 -15.44 -29.89
C ILE A 389 7.68 -14.68 -30.76
N SER A 390 8.94 -14.58 -30.33
CA SER A 390 10.02 -13.86 -31.03
C SER A 390 9.67 -12.40 -31.37
N ILE A 391 9.04 -11.68 -30.44
CA ILE A 391 8.72 -10.26 -30.58
C ILE A 391 9.55 -9.44 -29.59
N PRO A 392 10.17 -8.33 -30.01
CA PRO A 392 10.91 -7.47 -29.09
C PRO A 392 9.99 -6.84 -28.04
N ASP A 393 10.47 -6.79 -26.79
CA ASP A 393 9.78 -6.15 -25.66
C ASP A 393 9.51 -4.67 -25.99
N PRO A 394 8.23 -4.21 -25.99
CA PRO A 394 7.89 -2.81 -26.24
C PRO A 394 8.26 -1.88 -25.08
N ALA A 395 8.48 -2.40 -23.87
CA ALA A 395 8.69 -1.58 -22.68
C ALA A 395 10.07 -0.89 -22.68
N LYS A 396 10.07 0.44 -22.55
CA LYS A 396 11.30 1.27 -22.55
C LYS A 396 11.35 2.31 -21.43
N GLU A 397 10.26 2.55 -20.72
CA GLU A 397 10.25 3.58 -19.66
C GLU A 397 10.94 3.06 -18.40
N HIS A 398 11.85 3.87 -17.88
CA HIS A 398 12.58 3.63 -16.64
C HIS A 398 12.57 4.91 -15.82
N VAL A 399 12.51 4.78 -14.49
CA VAL A 399 12.64 5.93 -13.60
C VAL A 399 14.06 6.49 -13.68
N GLN A 400 14.20 7.82 -13.79
CA GLN A 400 15.52 8.47 -13.81
C GLN A 400 16.10 8.58 -12.39
N ASP A 401 17.01 7.66 -12.04
CA ASP A 401 17.59 7.56 -10.69
C ASP A 401 18.85 8.41 -10.44
N LYS A 402 19.15 9.41 -11.30
CA LYS A 402 20.50 10.00 -11.36
C LYS A 402 20.74 11.24 -10.48
N THR A 403 19.72 11.81 -9.82
CA THR A 403 19.92 13.05 -9.06
C THR A 403 20.59 12.80 -7.70
N LEU A 404 21.39 13.78 -7.24
CA LEU A 404 22.05 13.69 -5.92
C LEU A 404 21.03 13.66 -4.77
N SER A 405 19.94 14.43 -4.91
CA SER A 405 18.81 14.44 -3.97
C SER A 405 18.18 13.04 -3.83
N TYR A 406 17.99 12.33 -4.95
CA TYR A 406 17.50 10.96 -4.95
C TYR A 406 18.44 10.01 -4.22
N ARG A 407 19.75 10.05 -4.51
CA ARG A 407 20.75 9.18 -3.88
C ARG A 407 20.82 9.39 -2.36
N LEU A 408 20.81 10.65 -1.92
CA LEU A 408 20.84 10.99 -0.50
C LEU A 408 19.55 10.55 0.21
N SER A 409 18.40 10.76 -0.44
CA SER A 409 17.11 10.31 0.08
C SER A 409 17.03 8.78 0.20
N MET A 410 17.54 8.05 -0.79
CA MET A 410 17.62 6.59 -0.75
C MET A 410 18.55 6.10 0.38
N ALA A 411 19.73 6.69 0.51
CA ALA A 411 20.67 6.33 1.57
C ALA A 411 20.07 6.57 2.96
N MET A 412 19.47 7.75 3.17
CA MET A 412 18.75 8.06 4.42
C MET A 412 17.62 7.07 4.66
N GLY A 413 16.86 6.75 3.60
CA GLY A 413 15.77 5.78 3.65
C GLY A 413 16.21 4.39 4.09
N VAL A 414 17.37 3.90 3.64
CA VAL A 414 17.93 2.59 4.01
C VAL A 414 18.38 2.58 5.47
N ILE A 415 19.08 3.63 5.91
CA ILE A 415 19.56 3.74 7.30
C ILE A 415 18.37 3.78 8.26
N CYS A 416 17.37 4.62 7.96
CA CYS A 416 16.19 4.79 8.80
C CYS A 416 15.31 3.53 8.87
N ALA A 417 15.33 2.68 7.84
CA ALA A 417 14.54 1.46 7.80
C ALA A 417 15.24 0.22 8.41
N HIS A 418 16.49 0.35 8.85
CA HIS A 418 17.25 -0.80 9.35
C HIS A 418 16.72 -1.32 10.70
N GLU A 419 16.78 -2.63 10.94
CA GLU A 419 16.30 -3.27 12.18
C GLU A 419 16.98 -2.69 13.44
N ILE A 420 18.27 -2.39 13.35
CA ILE A 420 19.05 -1.74 14.42
C ILE A 420 18.46 -0.38 14.80
N THR A 421 17.97 0.38 13.82
CA THR A 421 17.40 1.72 14.06
C THR A 421 16.14 1.63 14.92
N VAL A 422 15.34 0.57 14.77
CA VAL A 422 14.19 0.29 15.66
C VAL A 422 14.66 -0.03 17.09
N ILE A 423 15.72 -0.84 17.25
CA ILE A 423 16.29 -1.16 18.56
C ILE A 423 16.84 0.10 19.25
N LEU A 424 17.53 0.96 18.50
CA LEU A 424 18.01 2.24 19.01
C LEU A 424 16.85 3.14 19.45
N GLY A 425 15.71 3.10 18.74
CA GLY A 425 14.47 3.75 19.16
C GLY A 425 13.96 3.27 20.52
N VAL A 426 13.94 1.95 20.74
CA VAL A 426 13.54 1.36 22.04
C VAL A 426 14.52 1.76 23.15
N VAL A 427 15.83 1.74 22.88
CA VAL A 427 16.86 2.20 23.84
C VAL A 427 16.68 3.67 24.16
N LEU A 428 16.36 4.51 23.16
CA LEU A 428 16.08 5.93 23.36
C LEU A 428 14.85 6.12 24.26
N ILE A 429 13.75 5.39 24.01
CA ILE A 429 12.55 5.44 24.85
C ILE A 429 12.87 5.10 26.32
N ILE A 430 13.67 4.05 26.55
CA ILE A 430 14.11 3.69 27.92
C ILE A 430 14.92 4.83 28.54
N GLY A 431 15.84 5.45 27.78
CA GLY A 431 16.61 6.60 28.24
C GLY A 431 15.74 7.81 28.61
N LEU A 432 14.72 8.12 27.80
CA LEU A 432 13.77 9.19 28.07
C LEU A 432 12.95 8.90 29.34
N LEU A 433 12.47 7.67 29.52
CA LEU A 433 11.73 7.24 30.71
C LEU A 433 12.58 7.34 31.99
N VAL A 434 13.85 6.94 31.92
CA VAL A 434 14.80 7.09 33.03
C VAL A 434 15.02 8.56 33.36
N GLY A 435 15.20 9.41 32.34
CA GLY A 435 15.33 10.86 32.49
C GLY A 435 14.10 11.49 33.15
N ALA A 436 12.91 11.20 32.64
CA ALA A 436 11.65 11.70 33.21
C ALA A 436 11.41 11.24 34.65
N SER A 437 11.76 9.98 34.95
CA SER A 437 11.69 9.44 36.31
C SER A 437 12.66 10.13 37.26
N ALA A 438 13.88 10.42 36.82
CA ALA A 438 14.85 11.19 37.61
C ALA A 438 14.36 12.63 37.87
N MET A 439 13.60 13.20 36.93
CA MET A 439 12.93 14.50 37.05
C MET A 439 11.56 14.42 37.74
N GLN A 440 11.24 13.28 38.37
CA GLN A 440 10.00 13.05 39.14
C GLN A 440 8.71 13.36 38.37
N TRP A 441 8.71 13.16 37.04
CA TRP A 441 7.54 13.39 36.18
C TRP A 441 6.96 14.82 36.27
N THR A 442 7.82 15.79 36.54
CA THR A 442 7.52 17.23 36.40
C THR A 442 7.10 17.57 34.96
N ILE A 443 6.56 18.77 34.72
CA ILE A 443 6.18 19.24 33.37
C ILE A 443 7.34 19.06 32.40
N THR A 444 8.54 19.50 32.77
CA THR A 444 9.76 19.30 31.99
C THR A 444 10.08 17.81 31.76
N GLY A 445 9.89 16.96 32.76
CA GLY A 445 10.08 15.50 32.63
C GLY A 445 9.09 14.86 31.64
N GLN A 446 7.83 15.30 31.62
CA GLN A 446 6.82 14.86 30.66
C GLN A 446 7.11 15.37 29.25
N LEU A 447 7.53 16.64 29.12
CA LEU A 447 7.93 17.25 27.85
C LEU A 447 9.20 16.61 27.28
N LEU A 448 10.14 16.14 28.12
CA LEU A 448 11.29 15.34 27.70
C LEU A 448 10.85 14.03 27.01
N CYS A 449 9.73 13.45 27.42
CA CYS A 449 9.16 12.26 26.78
C CYS A 449 8.19 12.58 25.64
N ASN A 450 7.97 13.84 25.30
CA ASN A 450 7.05 14.24 24.23
C ASN A 450 7.78 14.93 23.07
N ILE A 451 8.64 15.92 23.37
CA ILE A 451 9.30 16.77 22.36
C ILE A 451 10.32 16.00 21.52
N PRO A 452 11.37 15.34 22.09
CA PRO A 452 12.30 14.56 21.28
C PRO A 452 11.61 13.45 20.47
N PRO A 453 10.67 12.67 21.05
CA PRO A 453 9.86 11.71 20.30
C PRO A 453 9.13 12.34 19.11
N SER A 454 8.37 13.42 19.33
CA SER A 454 7.62 14.12 18.28
C SER A 454 8.52 14.65 17.17
N ILE A 455 9.71 15.16 17.51
CA ILE A 455 10.71 15.64 16.53
C ILE A 455 11.20 14.48 15.65
N ILE A 456 11.63 13.39 16.28
CA ILE A 456 12.18 12.25 15.56
C ILE A 456 11.09 11.60 14.70
N GLU A 457 9.90 11.43 15.24
CA GLU A 457 8.76 10.86 14.53
C GLU A 457 8.35 11.72 13.33
N SER A 458 8.28 13.04 13.48
CA SER A 458 8.05 13.98 12.36
C SER A 458 9.05 13.77 11.23
N PHE A 459 10.33 13.64 11.59
CA PHE A 459 11.39 13.34 10.64
C PHE A 459 11.15 12.00 9.93
N PHE A 460 10.81 10.94 10.66
CA PHE A 460 10.48 9.64 10.07
C PHE A 460 9.29 9.73 9.12
N MET A 461 8.24 10.48 9.46
CA MET A 461 7.08 10.66 8.60
C MET A 461 7.41 11.43 7.32
N MET A 462 8.30 12.44 7.37
CA MET A 462 8.82 13.09 6.16
C MET A 462 9.60 12.11 5.27
N ILE A 463 10.46 11.28 5.85
CA ILE A 463 11.21 10.25 5.12
C ILE A 463 10.27 9.17 4.55
N LEU A 464 9.19 8.83 5.25
CA LEU A 464 8.15 7.92 4.76
C LEU A 464 7.43 8.48 3.51
N ILE A 465 7.17 9.80 3.46
CA ILE A 465 6.64 10.47 2.25
C ILE A 465 7.63 10.30 1.09
N THR A 466 8.92 10.55 1.32
CA THR A 466 9.95 10.37 0.29
C THR A 466 9.99 8.92 -0.20
N GLY A 467 10.04 7.96 0.71
CA GLY A 467 10.04 6.53 0.38
C GLY A 467 8.80 6.10 -0.39
N HIS A 468 7.63 6.62 -0.02
CA HIS A 468 6.36 6.36 -0.71
C HIS A 468 6.36 6.91 -2.13
N ASN A 469 6.81 8.16 -2.33
CA ASN A 469 6.88 8.78 -3.66
C ASN A 469 7.82 8.02 -4.61
N LEU A 470 8.96 7.56 -4.10
CA LEU A 470 9.93 6.80 -4.90
C LEU A 470 9.39 5.41 -5.29
N ALA A 471 8.74 4.72 -4.35
CA ALA A 471 8.11 3.43 -4.61
C ALA A 471 6.94 3.55 -5.60
N GLU A 472 6.10 4.56 -5.42
CA GLU A 472 4.99 4.85 -6.34
C GLU A 472 5.48 5.13 -7.76
N SER A 473 6.48 5.99 -7.91
CA SER A 473 7.00 6.33 -9.24
C SER A 473 7.51 5.09 -9.99
N ARG A 474 8.17 4.16 -9.29
CA ARG A 474 8.61 2.88 -9.86
C ARG A 474 7.43 2.00 -10.23
N LYS A 475 6.52 1.76 -9.29
CA LYS A 475 5.33 0.92 -9.50
C LYS A 475 4.47 1.41 -10.68
N ARG A 476 4.35 2.72 -10.88
CA ARG A 476 3.63 3.29 -12.03
C ARG A 476 4.28 2.97 -13.37
N VAL A 477 5.60 3.07 -13.44
CA VAL A 477 6.36 2.71 -14.64
C VAL A 477 6.25 1.21 -14.90
N ASP A 478 6.35 0.38 -13.87
CA ASP A 478 6.21 -1.08 -14.00
C ASP A 478 4.83 -1.48 -14.50
N LEU A 479 3.75 -0.97 -13.89
CA LEU A 479 2.38 -1.22 -14.35
C LEU A 479 2.14 -0.71 -15.77
N HIS A 480 2.71 0.44 -16.13
CA HIS A 480 2.61 0.95 -17.49
C HIS A 480 3.30 0.04 -18.51
N ASN A 481 4.52 -0.39 -18.21
CA ASN A 481 5.29 -1.31 -19.04
C ASN A 481 4.57 -2.66 -19.19
N MET A 482 4.02 -3.22 -18.11
CA MET A 482 3.20 -4.44 -18.15
C MET A 482 1.96 -4.26 -19.03
N TYR A 483 1.27 -3.12 -18.89
CA TYR A 483 0.09 -2.81 -19.70
C TYR A 483 0.41 -2.72 -21.20
N LEU A 484 1.50 -2.04 -21.58
CA LEU A 484 1.95 -1.97 -22.98
C LEU A 484 2.29 -3.35 -23.55
N ARG A 485 2.94 -4.21 -22.74
CA ARG A 485 3.19 -5.61 -23.12
C ARG A 485 1.87 -6.36 -23.35
N ARG A 486 0.87 -6.21 -22.48
CA ARG A 486 -0.43 -6.85 -22.68
C ARG A 486 -1.15 -6.37 -23.94
N LEU A 487 -1.17 -5.07 -24.19
CA LEU A 487 -1.77 -4.54 -25.42
C LEU A 487 -1.08 -5.11 -26.67
N LYS A 488 0.25 -5.17 -26.68
CA LYS A 488 0.99 -5.74 -27.81
C LYS A 488 0.76 -7.24 -27.97
N LEU A 489 0.63 -7.97 -26.87
CA LEU A 489 0.29 -9.40 -26.89
C LEU A 489 -1.12 -9.61 -27.42
N LEU A 490 -2.09 -8.76 -27.04
CA LEU A 490 -3.44 -8.81 -27.59
C LEU A 490 -3.43 -8.55 -29.09
N THR A 491 -2.75 -7.50 -29.57
CA THR A 491 -2.60 -7.26 -31.01
C THR A 491 -1.98 -8.46 -31.74
N TYR A 492 -1.02 -9.13 -31.12
CA TYR A 492 -0.41 -10.33 -31.68
C TYR A 492 -1.41 -11.48 -31.83
N VAL A 493 -2.12 -11.80 -30.76
CA VAL A 493 -3.15 -12.84 -30.78
C VAL A 493 -4.29 -12.46 -31.73
N ASP A 494 -4.60 -11.17 -31.85
CA ASP A 494 -5.61 -10.68 -32.78
C ASP A 494 -5.26 -10.90 -34.26
N GLY A 495 -3.98 -10.78 -34.60
CA GLY A 495 -3.46 -11.01 -35.95
C GLY A 495 -3.17 -12.47 -36.31
N LEU A 496 -3.53 -13.43 -35.45
CA LEU A 496 -3.43 -14.86 -35.77
C LEU A 496 -4.67 -15.29 -36.57
N GLU A 497 -4.44 -15.72 -37.81
CA GLU A 497 -5.48 -16.18 -38.74
C GLU A 497 -5.42 -17.71 -38.91
N PRO A 498 -6.56 -18.40 -39.10
CA PRO A 498 -6.56 -19.81 -39.44
C PRO A 498 -5.74 -20.06 -40.73
N SER A 499 -4.80 -21.00 -40.69
CA SER A 499 -3.99 -21.35 -41.85
C SER A 499 -4.88 -21.98 -42.93
N GLU A 500 -4.75 -21.51 -44.18
CA GLU A 500 -5.45 -22.10 -45.35
C GLU A 500 -5.13 -23.59 -45.56
N LYS A 501 -4.06 -24.11 -44.94
CA LYS A 501 -3.64 -25.52 -45.00
C LYS A 501 -4.23 -26.39 -43.89
N ALA A 502 -5.02 -25.83 -42.98
CA ALA A 502 -5.69 -26.62 -41.95
C ALA A 502 -6.77 -27.52 -42.59
N PRO A 503 -6.84 -28.82 -42.26
CA PRO A 503 -7.87 -29.70 -42.79
C PRO A 503 -9.25 -29.15 -42.39
N ARG A 504 -10.09 -28.81 -43.38
CA ARG A 504 -11.48 -28.42 -43.13
C ARG A 504 -12.18 -29.60 -42.46
N ARG A 505 -12.66 -29.38 -41.23
CA ARG A 505 -13.37 -30.38 -40.42
C ARG A 505 -14.73 -30.82 -41.01
N ASP A 506 -15.16 -30.25 -42.14
CA ASP A 506 -16.52 -30.35 -42.67
C ASP A 506 -16.64 -31.04 -44.05
N GLN A 507 -15.64 -31.81 -44.50
CA GLN A 507 -15.81 -32.67 -45.68
C GLN A 507 -16.09 -34.12 -45.23
N PRO A 508 -17.33 -34.62 -45.33
CA PRO A 508 -17.57 -36.05 -45.22
C PRO A 508 -16.85 -36.75 -46.38
N ASP A 509 -16.09 -37.80 -46.05
CA ASP A 509 -15.42 -38.68 -47.01
C ASP A 509 -16.47 -39.32 -47.95
N GLU A 510 -16.69 -38.67 -49.08
CA GLU A 510 -17.52 -39.19 -50.17
C GLU A 510 -16.64 -39.96 -51.16
N THR A 511 -15.86 -40.93 -50.67
CA THR A 511 -15.23 -41.96 -51.52
C THR A 511 -15.00 -43.25 -50.73
N ALA A 512 -16.09 -43.96 -50.46
CA ALA A 512 -16.08 -45.39 -50.19
C ALA A 512 -17.43 -46.00 -50.59
N LEU A 513 -17.59 -46.27 -51.88
CA LEU A 513 -18.40 -47.38 -52.44
C LEU A 513 -18.08 -47.58 -53.92
#